data_AF-A0A7Y0YIW7-F1
#
_entry.id   AF-A0A7Y0YIW7-F1
#
_cell.length_a   1.000
_cell.length_b   1.000
_cell.length_c   1.000
_cell.angle_alpha   90.00
_cell.angle_beta   90.00
_cell.angle_gamma   90.00
#
_symmetry.space_group_name_H-M   'P 1'
#
loop_
_entity.id
_entity.type
_entity.pdbx_description
1 polymer ?
#
loop_
_entity_poly.entity_id
_entity_poly.type
_entity_poly.pdbx_seq_one_letter_code
_entity_poly.pdbx_strand_id
1 'polypeptide(L)'
;MLYFSAELLALFTATRPIPQLTGFLLDASLVLPLGFFLRWHRLNTETMSTRLRQAKEEVAQVETRIRQDLATELHDTIARDLVRLVVLANRLEKHPDSATSEDFRLISELSTSASLGIRPVISGLDKRRSRKNITQIIEEVASMLSARDMKLRTVGTSELAALLTRQQLLLAALMIQECATNALKYGVPGTEVALEATLDESRVLLLTMRNEISPAPNYAGVSTGFGLNNLESRLNEESGELFFGKVEQQWIIKAVIPPS
;
A
#
# COMPACT_ATOMS: atom_id res chain seq x y z
N MET A 1 26.08 50.84 -12.51
CA MET A 1 25.98 52.20 -11.97
C MET A 1 27.04 53.13 -12.55
N LEU A 2 28.33 52.79 -12.50
CA LEU A 2 29.43 53.65 -13.01
C LEU A 2 29.48 53.83 -14.55
N TYR A 3 28.99 52.86 -15.33
CA TYR A 3 28.94 52.98 -16.80
C TYR A 3 27.86 53.98 -17.28
N PHE A 4 26.70 53.99 -16.62
CA PHE A 4 25.57 54.87 -16.95
C PHE A 4 25.90 56.36 -16.73
N SER A 5 26.73 56.67 -15.72
CA SER A 5 27.14 58.04 -15.42
C SER A 5 28.12 58.62 -16.45
N ALA A 6 28.92 57.77 -17.11
CA ALA A 6 29.91 58.22 -18.10
C ALA A 6 29.26 58.61 -19.43
N GLU A 7 28.24 57.86 -19.87
CA GLU A 7 27.49 58.17 -21.10
C GLU A 7 26.60 59.41 -20.97
N LEU A 8 26.00 59.61 -19.78
CA LEU A 8 25.22 60.81 -19.47
C LEU A 8 26.05 62.10 -19.54
N LEU A 9 27.33 62.02 -19.14
CA LEU A 9 28.27 63.14 -19.20
C LEU A 9 28.77 63.40 -20.65
N ALA A 10 28.91 62.35 -21.45
CA ALA A 10 29.28 62.44 -22.86
C ALA A 10 28.16 63.09 -23.71
N LEU A 11 26.90 62.84 -23.36
CA LEU A 11 25.73 63.41 -24.04
C LEU A 11 25.60 64.94 -23.85
N PHE A 12 26.10 65.47 -22.73
CA PHE A 12 26.06 66.91 -22.40
C PHE A 12 27.23 67.71 -22.98
N THR A 13 28.30 67.04 -23.43
CA THR A 13 29.56 67.69 -23.88
C THR A 13 29.83 67.57 -25.38
N ALA A 14 28.96 66.87 -26.14
CA ALA A 14 29.20 66.53 -27.54
C ALA A 14 28.70 67.58 -28.56
N THR A 15 29.55 67.90 -29.54
CA THR A 15 29.29 68.86 -30.64
C THR A 15 28.34 68.32 -31.73
N ARG A 16 27.92 67.05 -31.66
CA ARG A 16 26.91 66.42 -32.53
C ARG A 16 26.07 65.41 -31.70
N PRO A 17 24.87 65.79 -31.23
CA PRO A 17 24.11 65.04 -30.21
C PRO A 17 23.34 63.81 -30.73
N ILE A 18 23.07 63.74 -32.04
CA ILE A 18 22.20 62.72 -32.64
C ILE A 18 22.73 61.27 -32.50
N PRO A 19 24.00 60.94 -32.84
CA PRO A 19 24.49 59.56 -32.78
C PRO A 19 24.65 59.00 -31.35
N GLN A 20 24.81 59.86 -30.34
CA GLN A 20 24.93 59.43 -28.95
C GLN A 20 23.56 59.11 -28.33
N LEU A 21 22.54 59.89 -28.68
CA LEU A 21 21.14 59.59 -28.32
C LEU A 21 20.68 58.25 -28.89
N THR A 22 21.06 57.92 -30.14
CA THR A 22 20.69 56.64 -30.75
C THR A 22 21.33 55.43 -30.07
N GLY A 23 22.59 55.55 -29.61
CA GLY A 23 23.28 54.48 -28.87
C GLY A 23 22.61 54.21 -27.52
N PHE A 24 22.33 55.27 -26.76
CA PHE A 24 21.68 55.16 -25.45
C PHE A 24 20.26 54.56 -25.54
N LEU A 25 19.51 54.92 -26.59
CA LEU A 25 18.18 54.36 -26.84
C LEU A 25 18.24 52.87 -27.21
N LEU A 26 19.26 52.44 -27.96
CA LEU A 26 19.47 51.03 -28.31
C LEU A 26 19.87 50.20 -27.09
N ASP A 27 20.78 50.70 -26.25
CA ASP A 27 21.20 49.98 -25.03
C ASP A 27 20.08 49.92 -23.99
N ALA A 28 19.33 51.00 -23.80
CA ALA A 28 18.15 51.01 -22.93
C ALA A 28 17.06 50.05 -23.43
N SER A 29 16.86 49.97 -24.75
CA SER A 29 15.93 49.04 -25.41
C SER A 29 16.30 47.57 -25.18
N LEU A 30 17.58 47.24 -24.96
CA LEU A 30 18.00 45.85 -24.75
C LEU A 30 18.01 45.46 -23.27
N VAL A 31 18.44 46.37 -22.40
CA VAL A 31 18.64 46.08 -20.97
C VAL A 31 17.33 46.04 -20.20
N LEU A 32 16.38 46.94 -20.51
CA LEU A 32 15.11 47.01 -19.78
C LEU A 32 14.22 45.77 -19.99
N PRO A 33 14.01 45.25 -21.22
CA PRO A 33 13.22 44.04 -21.43
C PRO A 33 13.90 42.80 -20.83
N LEU A 34 15.23 42.70 -20.89
CA LEU A 34 15.95 41.57 -20.32
C LEU A 34 15.85 41.56 -18.79
N GLY A 35 15.99 42.73 -18.15
CA GLY A 35 15.79 42.89 -16.71
C GLY A 35 14.34 42.58 -16.29
N PHE A 36 13.36 43.07 -17.05
CA PHE A 36 11.95 42.77 -16.83
C PHE A 36 11.64 41.28 -17.03
N PHE A 37 12.20 40.64 -18.07
CA PHE A 37 12.06 39.22 -18.36
C PHE A 37 12.66 38.35 -17.26
N LEU A 38 13.88 38.65 -16.80
CA LEU A 38 14.52 37.93 -15.69
C LEU A 38 13.76 38.11 -14.38
N ARG A 39 13.24 39.31 -14.11
CA ARG A 39 12.41 39.59 -12.93
C ARG A 39 11.07 38.86 -13.00
N TRP A 40 10.42 38.88 -14.15
CA TRP A 40 9.18 38.16 -14.42
C TRP A 40 9.37 36.65 -14.25
N HIS A 41 10.45 36.09 -14.80
CA HIS A 41 10.76 34.67 -14.70
C HIS A 41 11.06 34.23 -13.25
N ARG A 42 11.80 35.05 -12.48
CA ARG A 42 12.05 34.79 -11.05
C ARG A 42 10.75 34.78 -10.22
N LEU A 43 9.89 35.79 -10.40
CA LEU A 43 8.60 35.87 -9.73
C LEU A 43 7.68 34.69 -10.10
N ASN A 44 7.72 34.26 -11.36
CA ASN A 44 6.90 33.14 -11.83
C ASN A 44 7.38 31.80 -11.26
N THR A 45 8.70 31.59 -11.11
CA THR A 45 9.24 30.38 -10.50
C THR A 45 8.94 30.27 -9.00
N GLU A 46 9.00 31.39 -8.28
CA GLU A 46 8.71 31.42 -6.84
C GLU A 46 7.23 31.14 -6.56
N THR A 47 6.32 31.72 -7.36
CA THR A 47 4.88 31.49 -7.23
C THR A 47 4.48 30.05 -7.57
N MET A 48 5.11 29.41 -8.55
CA MET A 48 4.83 28.01 -8.88
C MET A 48 5.35 27.05 -7.80
N SER A 49 6.54 27.32 -7.24
CA SER A 49 7.10 26.50 -6.17
C SER A 49 6.30 26.59 -4.88
N THR A 50 5.79 27.77 -4.54
CA THR A 50 4.96 28.00 -3.35
C THR A 50 3.59 27.36 -3.51
N ARG A 51 2.96 27.46 -4.69
CA ARG A 51 1.70 26.74 -5.00
C ARG A 51 1.87 25.22 -4.93
N LEU A 52 2.97 24.68 -5.46
CA LEU A 52 3.24 23.25 -5.38
C LEU A 52 3.48 22.79 -3.94
N ARG A 53 4.15 23.62 -3.13
CA ARG A 53 4.37 23.35 -1.70
C ARG A 53 3.05 23.41 -0.91
N GLN A 54 2.22 24.42 -1.15
CA GLN A 54 0.90 24.55 -0.53
C GLN A 54 -0.01 23.37 -0.91
N ALA A 55 -0.08 23.02 -2.19
CA ALA A 55 -0.86 21.85 -2.63
C ALA A 55 -0.37 20.54 -1.98
N LYS A 56 0.95 20.35 -1.84
CA LYS A 56 1.52 19.19 -1.12
C LYS A 56 1.16 19.20 0.36
N GLU A 57 1.22 20.35 1.00
CA GLU A 57 0.86 20.52 2.42
C GLU A 57 -0.64 20.28 2.65
N GLU A 58 -1.51 20.77 1.76
CA GLU A 58 -2.96 20.52 1.79
C GLU A 58 -3.29 19.04 1.62
N VAL A 59 -2.68 18.35 0.65
CA VAL A 59 -2.85 16.91 0.46
C VAL A 59 -2.42 16.13 1.70
N ALA A 60 -1.27 16.47 2.30
CA ALA A 60 -0.78 15.82 3.51
C ALA A 60 -1.71 16.05 4.72
N GLN A 61 -2.31 17.24 4.83
CA GLN A 61 -3.27 17.56 5.88
C GLN A 61 -4.59 16.80 5.69
N VAL A 62 -5.11 16.73 4.47
CA VAL A 62 -6.31 15.97 4.13
C VAL A 62 -6.10 14.48 4.41
N GLU A 63 -4.96 13.91 4.00
CA GLU A 63 -4.62 12.52 4.30
C GLU A 63 -4.55 12.25 5.81
N THR A 64 -4.00 13.20 6.59
CA THR A 64 -3.92 13.09 8.05
C THR A 64 -5.30 13.13 8.70
N ARG A 65 -6.18 14.03 8.25
CA ARG A 65 -7.57 14.13 8.74
C ARG A 65 -8.36 12.86 8.43
N ILE A 66 -8.32 12.38 7.18
CA ILE A 66 -8.98 11.13 6.78
C ILE A 66 -8.51 9.97 7.65
N ARG A 67 -7.20 9.89 7.97
CA ARG A 67 -6.67 8.86 8.88
C ARG A 67 -7.21 8.99 10.31
N GLN A 68 -7.34 10.20 10.83
CA GLN A 68 -7.86 10.45 12.18
C GLN A 68 -9.37 10.14 12.27
N ASP A 69 -10.13 10.55 11.27
CA ASP A 69 -11.57 10.29 11.19
C ASP A 69 -11.83 8.79 11.05
N LEU A 70 -11.10 8.11 10.14
CA LEU A 70 -11.16 6.67 9.98
C LEU A 70 -10.74 5.93 11.26
N ALA A 71 -9.66 6.38 11.92
CA ALA A 71 -9.23 5.79 13.19
C ALA A 71 -10.29 5.92 14.27
N THR A 72 -10.99 7.06 14.35
CA THR A 72 -12.03 7.32 15.35
C THR A 72 -13.29 6.51 15.07
N GLU A 73 -13.76 6.47 13.82
CA GLU A 73 -14.94 5.71 13.38
C GLU A 73 -14.73 4.19 13.50
N LEU A 74 -13.53 3.70 13.16
CA LEU A 74 -13.15 2.30 13.37
C LEU A 74 -13.02 1.99 14.86
N HIS A 75 -12.37 2.84 15.66
CA HIS A 75 -12.17 2.60 17.10
C HIS A 75 -13.50 2.49 17.84
N ASP A 76 -14.45 3.36 17.55
CA ASP A 76 -15.77 3.35 18.17
C ASP A 76 -16.57 2.09 17.84
N THR A 77 -16.48 1.61 16.59
CA THR A 77 -17.22 0.42 16.16
C THR A 77 -16.59 -0.87 16.70
N ILE A 78 -15.26 -0.96 16.69
CA ILE A 78 -14.51 -2.09 17.28
C ILE A 78 -14.72 -2.14 18.80
N ALA A 79 -14.63 -1.00 19.49
CA ALA A 79 -14.82 -0.94 20.94
C ALA A 79 -16.22 -1.43 21.35
N ARG A 80 -17.25 -1.05 20.59
CA ARG A 80 -18.64 -1.54 20.80
C ARG A 80 -18.76 -3.05 20.61
N ASP A 81 -18.16 -3.59 19.54
CA ASP A 81 -18.22 -5.02 19.24
C ASP A 81 -17.44 -5.86 20.28
N LEU A 82 -16.27 -5.38 20.74
CA LEU A 82 -15.51 -6.01 21.82
C LEU A 82 -16.25 -6.01 23.15
N VAL A 83 -16.93 -4.90 23.50
CA VAL A 83 -17.76 -4.84 24.71
C VAL A 83 -18.91 -5.84 24.63
N ARG A 84 -19.58 -5.95 23.48
CA ARG A 84 -20.66 -6.94 23.28
C ARG A 84 -20.14 -8.38 23.38
N LEU A 85 -18.96 -8.65 22.83
CA LEU A 85 -18.31 -9.96 22.91
C LEU A 85 -17.99 -10.33 24.37
N VAL A 86 -17.41 -9.41 25.14
CA VAL A 86 -17.10 -9.62 26.58
C VAL A 86 -18.37 -9.88 27.39
N VAL A 87 -19.45 -9.13 27.13
CA VAL A 87 -20.73 -9.32 27.82
C VAL A 87 -21.35 -10.68 27.49
N LEU A 88 -21.29 -11.11 26.23
CA LEU A 88 -21.85 -12.39 25.78
C LEU A 88 -21.03 -13.57 26.33
N ALA A 89 -19.69 -13.48 26.31
CA ALA A 89 -18.80 -14.48 26.89
C ALA A 89 -19.04 -14.65 28.41
N ASN A 90 -19.14 -13.54 29.16
CA ASN A 90 -19.43 -13.58 30.60
C ASN A 90 -20.81 -14.19 30.92
N ARG A 91 -21.80 -14.01 30.03
CA ARG A 91 -23.13 -14.62 30.20
C ARG A 91 -23.06 -16.14 30.04
N LEU A 92 -22.39 -16.62 29.01
CA LEU A 92 -22.23 -18.04 28.73
C LEU A 92 -21.37 -18.75 29.79
N GLU A 93 -20.38 -18.07 30.35
CA GLU A 93 -19.58 -18.59 31.48
C GLU A 93 -20.44 -18.81 32.74
N LYS A 94 -21.34 -17.87 33.05
CA LYS A 94 -22.22 -17.94 34.24
C LYS A 94 -23.41 -18.89 34.06
N HIS A 95 -23.85 -19.11 32.83
CA HIS A 95 -25.00 -19.97 32.52
C HIS A 95 -24.71 -20.90 31.33
N PRO A 96 -23.85 -21.92 31.50
CA PRO A 96 -23.42 -22.79 30.41
C PRO A 96 -24.57 -23.55 29.76
N ASP A 97 -25.56 -23.95 30.56
CA ASP A 97 -26.73 -24.71 30.11
C ASP A 97 -27.74 -23.88 29.30
N SER A 98 -27.58 -22.56 29.29
CA SER A 98 -28.39 -21.63 28.48
C SER A 98 -27.78 -21.30 27.12
N ALA A 99 -26.59 -21.83 26.83
CA ALA A 99 -25.87 -21.55 25.60
C ALA A 99 -26.59 -22.13 24.39
N THR A 100 -26.99 -21.26 23.46
CA THR A 100 -27.57 -21.67 22.19
C THR A 100 -26.54 -21.66 21.06
N SER A 101 -26.81 -22.42 20.00
CA SER A 101 -26.00 -22.36 18.77
C SER A 101 -25.92 -20.94 18.16
N GLU A 102 -26.93 -20.12 18.42
CA GLU A 102 -26.99 -18.73 17.98
C GLU A 102 -26.02 -17.82 18.76
N ASP A 103 -25.81 -18.06 20.05
CA ASP A 103 -24.84 -17.31 20.85
C ASP A 103 -23.41 -17.54 20.35
N PHE A 104 -23.05 -18.78 19.99
CA PHE A 104 -21.74 -19.09 19.42
C PHE A 104 -21.56 -18.46 18.03
N ARG A 105 -22.62 -18.40 17.22
CA ARG A 105 -22.62 -17.70 15.94
C ARG A 105 -22.38 -16.20 16.12
N LEU A 106 -23.07 -15.56 17.08
CA LEU A 106 -22.90 -14.15 17.40
C LEU A 106 -21.49 -13.84 17.93
N ILE A 107 -20.89 -14.70 18.76
CA ILE A 107 -19.48 -14.56 19.18
C ILE A 107 -18.55 -14.61 17.97
N SER A 108 -18.77 -15.56 17.05
CA SER A 108 -17.96 -15.69 15.84
C SER A 108 -18.07 -14.47 14.93
N GLU A 109 -19.29 -13.97 14.72
CA GLU A 109 -19.57 -12.76 13.93
C GLU A 109 -18.93 -11.51 14.56
N LEU A 110 -19.10 -11.28 15.87
CA LEU A 110 -18.51 -10.14 16.59
C LEU A 110 -16.97 -10.21 16.62
N SER A 111 -16.40 -11.39 16.83
CA SER A 111 -14.94 -11.60 16.80
C SER A 111 -14.37 -11.30 15.41
N THR A 112 -15.11 -11.69 14.37
CA THR A 112 -14.74 -11.46 12.98
C THR A 112 -14.86 -9.98 12.61
N SER A 113 -15.96 -9.32 12.99
CA SER A 113 -16.17 -7.88 12.80
C SER A 113 -15.08 -7.06 13.47
N ALA A 114 -14.79 -7.34 14.75
CA ALA A 114 -13.70 -6.68 15.47
C ALA A 114 -12.33 -6.91 14.81
N SER A 115 -12.05 -8.14 14.35
CA SER A 115 -10.81 -8.45 13.63
C SER A 115 -10.71 -7.71 12.29
N LEU A 116 -11.82 -7.61 11.55
CA LEU A 116 -11.90 -6.88 10.29
C LEU A 116 -11.78 -5.37 10.49
N GLY A 117 -12.30 -4.80 11.58
CA GLY A 117 -12.15 -3.37 11.90
C GLY A 117 -10.73 -3.02 12.34
N ILE A 118 -10.04 -3.93 13.05
CA ILE A 118 -8.64 -3.75 13.45
C ILE A 118 -7.69 -3.85 12.23
N ARG A 119 -8.01 -4.69 11.22
CA ARG A 119 -7.13 -4.95 10.07
C ARG A 119 -6.81 -3.70 9.24
N PRO A 120 -7.70 -2.72 9.01
CA PRO A 120 -7.39 -1.42 8.41
C PRO A 120 -6.42 -0.58 9.24
N VAL A 121 -6.61 -0.51 10.57
CA VAL A 121 -5.72 0.22 11.48
C VAL A 121 -4.32 -0.43 11.50
N ILE A 122 -4.26 -1.77 11.55
CA ILE A 122 -3.02 -2.53 11.40
C ILE A 122 -2.45 -2.36 9.99
N SER A 123 -3.25 -2.36 8.92
CA SER A 123 -2.78 -2.21 7.54
C SER A 123 -2.26 -0.80 7.25
N GLY A 124 -2.83 0.22 7.91
CA GLY A 124 -2.34 1.60 7.89
C GLY A 124 -1.05 1.77 8.69
N LEU A 125 -0.91 1.05 9.80
CA LEU A 125 0.36 0.89 10.53
C LEU A 125 1.39 0.07 9.71
N ASP A 126 0.94 -0.94 8.96
CA ASP A 126 1.75 -1.80 8.09
C ASP A 126 2.19 -1.09 6.81
N LYS A 127 1.49 -0.07 6.32
CA LYS A 127 2.01 0.80 5.26
C LYS A 127 3.31 1.52 5.69
N ARG A 128 3.55 1.72 7.00
CA ARG A 128 4.85 2.14 7.55
C ARG A 128 5.77 0.96 7.90
N ARG A 129 5.22 -0.23 8.20
CA ARG A 129 5.97 -1.46 8.48
C ARG A 129 6.39 -2.24 7.22
N SER A 130 5.89 -1.87 6.04
CA SER A 130 6.29 -2.31 4.69
C SER A 130 7.71 -1.82 4.31
N ARG A 131 8.64 -1.84 5.27
CA ARG A 131 10.07 -1.99 5.00
C ARG A 131 10.47 -3.45 4.86
N LYS A 132 9.63 -4.41 5.28
CA LYS A 132 9.95 -5.82 5.12
C LYS A 132 9.94 -6.18 3.64
N ASN A 133 11.09 -6.63 3.15
CA ASN A 133 11.25 -7.15 1.81
C ASN A 133 10.45 -8.47 1.69
N ILE A 134 9.91 -8.78 0.51
CA ILE A 134 9.21 -10.05 0.24
C ILE A 134 10.06 -11.27 0.64
N THR A 135 11.39 -11.19 0.53
CA THR A 135 12.32 -12.22 1.01
C THR A 135 12.16 -12.49 2.52
N GLN A 136 12.08 -11.43 3.33
CA GLN A 136 11.90 -11.55 4.78
C GLN A 136 10.52 -12.13 5.13
N ILE A 137 9.50 -11.81 4.33
CA ILE A 137 8.15 -12.38 4.50
C ILE A 137 8.16 -13.88 4.22
N ILE A 138 8.86 -14.32 3.17
CA ILE A 138 9.03 -15.74 2.84
C ILE A 138 9.78 -16.47 3.95
N GLU A 139 10.85 -15.88 4.50
CA GLU A 139 11.60 -16.43 5.64
C GLU A 139 10.74 -16.56 6.90
N GLU A 140 9.94 -15.54 7.22
CA GLU A 140 9.01 -15.57 8.35
C GLU A 140 7.94 -16.65 8.18
N VAL A 141 7.37 -16.77 6.98
CA VAL A 141 6.41 -17.83 6.64
C VAL A 141 7.05 -19.21 6.77
N ALA A 142 8.27 -19.40 6.29
CA ALA A 142 9.01 -20.66 6.44
C ALA A 142 9.19 -21.02 7.92
N SER A 143 9.55 -20.05 8.77
CA SER A 143 9.70 -20.23 10.22
C SER A 143 8.38 -20.62 10.89
N MET A 144 7.29 -19.91 10.56
CA MET A 144 5.96 -20.20 11.11
C MET A 144 5.45 -21.60 10.72
N LEU A 145 5.63 -22.00 9.46
CA LEU A 145 5.24 -23.33 8.98
C LEU A 145 6.07 -24.42 9.67
N SER A 146 7.38 -24.20 9.83
CA SER A 146 8.28 -25.14 10.51
C SER A 146 7.87 -25.39 11.96
N ALA A 147 7.33 -24.39 12.66
CA ALA A 147 6.81 -24.55 14.02
C ALA A 147 5.60 -25.50 14.13
N ARG A 148 4.93 -25.80 13.00
CA ARG A 148 3.86 -26.81 12.88
C ARG A 148 4.29 -28.06 12.10
N ASP A 149 5.60 -28.33 12.03
CA ASP A 149 6.17 -29.47 11.30
C ASP A 149 5.83 -29.45 9.80
N MET A 150 5.63 -28.27 9.21
CA MET A 150 5.43 -28.11 7.77
C MET A 150 6.65 -27.43 7.14
N LYS A 151 7.09 -27.91 5.97
CA LYS A 151 8.24 -27.34 5.26
C LYS A 151 7.77 -26.44 4.13
N LEU A 152 8.36 -25.26 3.99
CA LEU A 152 8.13 -24.40 2.82
C LEU A 152 9.15 -24.73 1.74
N ARG A 153 8.68 -25.13 0.55
CA ARG A 153 9.49 -25.25 -0.67
C ARG A 153 9.21 -24.08 -1.58
N THR A 154 10.24 -23.39 -2.02
CA THR A 154 10.11 -22.23 -2.91
C THR A 154 10.75 -22.50 -4.28
N VAL A 155 10.11 -22.02 -5.34
CA VAL A 155 10.62 -22.06 -6.73
C VAL A 155 10.40 -20.70 -7.37
N GLY A 156 11.44 -20.13 -7.98
CA GLY A 156 11.35 -18.84 -8.69
C GLY A 156 11.19 -17.60 -7.79
N THR A 157 11.41 -17.72 -6.48
CA THR A 157 11.16 -16.61 -5.53
C THR A 157 12.37 -15.71 -5.25
N SER A 158 13.58 -16.11 -5.68
CA SER A 158 14.84 -15.44 -5.32
C SER A 158 14.97 -14.03 -5.90
N GLU A 159 14.43 -13.79 -7.10
CA GLU A 159 14.59 -12.53 -7.83
C GLU A 159 13.38 -11.60 -7.75
N LEU A 160 12.32 -12.00 -7.02
CA LEU A 160 11.07 -11.25 -6.94
C LEU A 160 11.29 -9.79 -6.49
N ALA A 161 12.14 -9.58 -5.49
CA ALA A 161 12.45 -8.25 -4.96
C ALA A 161 13.08 -7.31 -6.00
N ALA A 162 13.80 -7.86 -6.98
CA ALA A 162 14.51 -7.09 -8.01
C ALA A 162 13.68 -6.89 -9.28
N LEU A 163 12.80 -7.83 -9.61
CA LEU A 163 12.10 -7.86 -10.90
C LEU A 163 10.69 -7.25 -10.88
N LEU A 164 10.06 -7.19 -9.71
CA LEU A 164 8.65 -6.82 -9.56
C LEU A 164 8.45 -5.34 -9.23
N THR A 165 7.31 -4.79 -9.64
CA THR A 165 6.88 -3.45 -9.20
C THR A 165 6.54 -3.45 -7.70
N ARG A 166 6.50 -2.27 -7.09
CA ARG A 166 6.09 -2.11 -5.69
C ARG A 166 4.69 -2.70 -5.43
N GLN A 167 3.78 -2.53 -6.38
CA GLN A 167 2.41 -3.04 -6.27
C GLN A 167 2.37 -4.57 -6.34
N GLN A 168 3.11 -5.16 -7.29
CA GLN A 168 3.27 -6.61 -7.40
C GLN A 168 3.86 -7.22 -6.11
N LEU A 169 4.88 -6.58 -5.53
CA LEU A 169 5.48 -7.01 -4.26
C LEU A 169 4.48 -6.98 -3.10
N LEU A 170 3.63 -5.94 -3.03
CA LEU A 170 2.62 -5.81 -2.00
C LEU A 170 1.53 -6.87 -2.12
N LEU A 171 1.03 -7.13 -3.32
CA LEU A 171 0.01 -8.15 -3.57
C LEU A 171 0.56 -9.57 -3.36
N ALA A 172 1.78 -9.84 -3.81
CA ALA A 172 2.46 -11.11 -3.59
C ALA A 172 2.68 -11.38 -2.09
N ALA A 173 3.13 -10.37 -1.34
CA ALA A 173 3.29 -10.46 0.11
C ALA A 173 1.98 -10.82 0.83
N LEU A 174 0.88 -10.13 0.47
CA LEU A 174 -0.44 -10.41 1.03
C LEU A 174 -0.91 -11.83 0.72
N MET A 175 -0.73 -12.28 -0.53
CA MET A 175 -1.07 -13.62 -0.96
C MET A 175 -0.29 -14.68 -0.18
N ILE A 176 1.02 -14.54 -0.06
CA ILE A 176 1.90 -15.49 0.66
C ILE A 176 1.47 -15.60 2.14
N GLN A 177 1.19 -14.47 2.80
CA GLN A 177 0.77 -14.45 4.20
C GLN A 177 -0.60 -15.09 4.42
N GLU A 178 -1.58 -14.80 3.55
CA GLU A 178 -2.92 -15.37 3.64
C GLU A 178 -2.89 -16.88 3.37
N CYS A 179 -2.13 -17.31 2.35
CA CYS A 179 -1.93 -18.73 2.05
C CYS A 179 -1.23 -19.46 3.20
N ALA A 180 -0.21 -18.85 3.83
CA ALA A 180 0.47 -19.42 4.98
C ALA A 180 -0.48 -19.58 6.18
N THR A 181 -1.33 -18.58 6.41
CA THR A 181 -2.38 -18.64 7.44
C THR A 181 -3.36 -19.78 7.16
N ASN A 182 -3.76 -19.96 5.90
CA ASN A 182 -4.64 -21.07 5.49
C ASN A 182 -3.96 -22.43 5.69
N ALA A 183 -2.69 -22.58 5.30
CA ALA A 183 -1.93 -23.80 5.53
C ALA A 183 -1.76 -24.10 7.02
N LEU A 184 -1.51 -23.10 7.86
CA LEU A 184 -1.44 -23.26 9.31
C LEU A 184 -2.78 -23.72 9.91
N LYS A 185 -3.91 -23.23 9.40
CA LYS A 185 -5.25 -23.59 9.89
C LYS A 185 -5.70 -24.98 9.44
N TYR A 186 -5.49 -25.29 8.17
CA TYR A 186 -6.15 -26.42 7.48
C TYR A 186 -5.17 -27.47 6.92
N GLY A 187 -3.87 -27.16 6.93
CA GLY A 187 -2.84 -28.05 6.42
C GLY A 187 -2.57 -29.24 7.32
N VAL A 188 -2.03 -30.30 6.74
CA VAL A 188 -1.63 -31.51 7.45
C VAL A 188 -0.20 -31.33 7.99
N PRO A 189 0.04 -31.46 9.31
CA PRO A 189 1.41 -31.46 9.86
C PRO A 189 2.29 -32.54 9.22
N GLY A 190 3.60 -32.31 9.12
CA GLY A 190 4.55 -33.22 8.47
C GLY A 190 4.59 -33.11 6.94
N THR A 191 3.73 -32.30 6.34
CA THR A 191 3.65 -32.12 4.88
C THR A 191 4.36 -30.87 4.39
N GLU A 192 4.46 -30.73 3.08
CA GLU A 192 5.13 -29.61 2.45
C GLU A 192 4.13 -28.59 1.90
N VAL A 193 4.46 -27.31 2.03
CA VAL A 193 3.80 -26.19 1.39
C VAL A 193 4.69 -25.70 0.26
N ALA A 194 4.20 -25.76 -0.98
CA ALA A 194 4.96 -25.31 -2.14
C ALA A 194 4.53 -23.91 -2.56
N LEU A 195 5.50 -23.01 -2.75
CA LEU A 195 5.35 -21.65 -3.29
C LEU A 195 6.13 -21.54 -4.59
N GLU A 196 5.43 -21.26 -5.68
CA GLU A 196 5.99 -21.16 -7.02
C GLU A 196 5.68 -19.78 -7.57
N ALA A 197 6.71 -19.08 -8.04
CA ALA A 197 6.59 -17.78 -8.67
C ALA A 197 7.17 -17.83 -10.08
N THR A 198 6.45 -17.29 -11.06
CA THR A 198 6.90 -17.20 -12.44
C THR A 198 6.53 -15.83 -12.98
N LEU A 199 7.48 -15.16 -13.63
CA LEU A 199 7.25 -13.89 -14.29
C LEU A 199 7.30 -14.13 -15.80
N ASP A 200 6.23 -13.77 -16.51
CA ASP A 200 6.18 -13.93 -17.96
C ASP A 200 6.88 -12.78 -18.72
N GLU A 201 6.95 -12.89 -20.05
CA GLU A 201 7.54 -11.86 -20.92
C GLU A 201 6.79 -10.51 -20.84
N SER A 202 5.49 -10.56 -20.55
CA SER A 202 4.62 -9.40 -20.36
C SER A 202 4.72 -8.81 -18.95
N ARG A 203 5.67 -9.26 -18.12
CA ARG A 203 5.87 -8.85 -16.72
C ARG A 203 4.69 -9.17 -15.80
N VAL A 204 3.81 -10.10 -16.18
CA VAL A 204 2.74 -10.63 -15.34
C VAL A 204 3.34 -11.67 -14.40
N LEU A 205 3.13 -11.48 -13.10
CA LEU A 205 3.55 -12.42 -12.08
C LEU A 205 2.46 -13.45 -11.86
N LEU A 206 2.79 -14.72 -12.09
CA LEU A 206 2.01 -15.88 -11.69
C LEU A 206 2.57 -16.40 -10.37
N LEU A 207 1.76 -16.37 -9.33
CA LEU A 207 2.12 -16.84 -8.00
C LEU A 207 1.19 -17.98 -7.60
N THR A 208 1.72 -19.16 -7.34
CA THR A 208 0.95 -20.35 -6.97
C THR A 208 1.45 -20.89 -5.64
N MET A 209 0.54 -21.12 -4.71
CA MET A 209 0.85 -21.73 -3.43
C MET A 209 -0.10 -22.89 -3.17
N ARG A 210 0.45 -24.03 -2.73
CA ARG A 210 -0.32 -25.26 -2.51
C ARG A 210 0.13 -26.01 -1.27
N ASN A 211 -0.82 -26.62 -0.58
CA ASN A 211 -0.57 -27.45 0.60
C ASN A 211 -1.53 -28.65 0.63
N GLU A 212 -1.11 -29.73 1.28
CA GLU A 212 -1.99 -30.87 1.55
C GLU A 212 -3.04 -30.50 2.60
N ILE A 213 -4.26 -31.00 2.43
CA ILE A 213 -5.38 -30.81 3.36
C ILE A 213 -5.95 -32.15 3.83
N SER A 214 -6.37 -32.20 5.09
CA SER A 214 -6.96 -33.42 5.66
C SER A 214 -8.23 -33.85 4.91
N PRO A 215 -8.42 -35.17 4.65
CA PRO A 215 -9.64 -35.69 4.02
C PRO A 215 -10.89 -35.63 4.92
N ALA A 216 -10.74 -35.46 6.24
CA ALA A 216 -11.86 -35.44 7.17
C ALA A 216 -12.57 -34.07 7.20
N PRO A 217 -13.91 -34.03 7.17
CA PRO A 217 -14.66 -32.79 7.29
C PRO A 217 -14.77 -32.39 8.77
N ASN A 218 -13.67 -32.01 9.41
CA ASN A 218 -13.75 -31.22 10.65
C ASN A 218 -13.93 -29.75 10.29
N TYR A 219 -15.04 -29.43 9.64
CA TYR A 219 -15.46 -28.05 9.36
C TYR A 219 -16.58 -27.63 10.31
N ALA A 220 -16.36 -27.79 11.62
CA ALA A 220 -17.14 -27.09 12.65
C ALA A 220 -16.62 -25.66 12.78
N GLY A 221 -16.77 -24.88 11.71
CA GLY A 221 -16.27 -23.52 11.62
C GLY A 221 -16.31 -23.08 10.17
N VAL A 222 -17.40 -22.42 9.79
CA VAL A 222 -17.55 -21.74 8.50
C VAL A 222 -16.30 -20.88 8.29
N SER A 223 -15.42 -21.32 7.38
CA SER A 223 -14.42 -20.44 6.80
C SER A 223 -15.21 -19.33 6.13
N THR A 224 -15.18 -18.15 6.71
CA THR A 224 -15.99 -17.02 6.25
C THR A 224 -15.50 -16.46 4.91
N GLY A 225 -14.47 -17.04 4.28
CA GLY A 225 -13.94 -16.64 2.96
C GLY A 225 -13.33 -15.24 2.92
N PHE A 226 -13.46 -14.43 3.99
CA PHE A 226 -13.15 -13.01 3.99
C PHE A 226 -11.70 -12.68 3.60
N GLY A 227 -10.73 -13.53 3.98
CA GLY A 227 -9.33 -13.32 3.65
C GLY A 227 -9.05 -13.41 2.16
N LEU A 228 -9.55 -14.47 1.51
CA LEU A 228 -9.41 -14.68 0.07
C LEU A 228 -10.29 -13.72 -0.73
N ASN A 229 -11.51 -13.42 -0.28
CA ASN A 229 -12.40 -12.47 -0.96
C ASN A 229 -11.80 -11.04 -0.97
N ASN A 230 -11.18 -10.59 0.14
CA ASN A 230 -10.50 -9.29 0.16
C ASN A 230 -9.23 -9.29 -0.70
N LEU A 231 -8.50 -10.40 -0.78
CA LEU A 231 -7.36 -10.52 -1.68
C LEU A 231 -7.79 -10.48 -3.16
N GLU A 232 -8.88 -11.17 -3.49
CA GLU A 232 -9.51 -11.16 -4.81
C GLU A 232 -9.95 -9.75 -5.21
N SER A 233 -10.68 -9.03 -4.36
CA SER A 233 -11.08 -7.64 -4.65
C SER A 233 -9.88 -6.73 -4.95
N ARG A 234 -8.80 -6.85 -4.16
CA ARG A 234 -7.58 -6.05 -4.37
C ARG A 234 -6.81 -6.42 -5.64
N LEU A 235 -6.84 -7.69 -6.04
CA LEU A 235 -6.27 -8.13 -7.31
C LEU A 235 -7.10 -7.57 -8.47
N ASN A 236 -8.43 -7.67 -8.39
CA ASN A 236 -9.35 -7.17 -9.41
C ASN A 236 -9.24 -5.65 -9.60
N GLU A 237 -9.02 -4.87 -8.54
CA GLU A 237 -8.75 -3.43 -8.61
C GLU A 237 -7.53 -3.09 -9.49
N GLU A 238 -6.57 -4.02 -9.56
CA GLU A 238 -5.34 -3.90 -10.36
C GLU A 238 -5.42 -4.73 -11.65
N SER A 239 -6.62 -5.16 -12.08
CA SER A 239 -6.82 -6.06 -13.23
C SER A 239 -6.10 -7.42 -13.13
N GLY A 240 -5.75 -7.83 -11.92
CA GLY A 240 -5.27 -9.18 -11.61
C GLY A 240 -6.41 -10.13 -11.30
N GLU A 241 -6.08 -11.42 -11.14
CA GLU A 241 -7.06 -12.48 -10.92
C GLU A 241 -6.61 -13.40 -9.79
N LEU A 242 -7.56 -13.94 -9.03
CA LEU A 242 -7.31 -14.94 -7.99
C LEU A 242 -8.13 -16.20 -8.28
N PHE A 243 -7.48 -17.35 -8.17
CA PHE A 243 -8.10 -18.66 -8.28
C PHE A 243 -7.75 -19.46 -7.03
N PHE A 244 -8.72 -20.13 -6.43
CA PHE A 244 -8.47 -21.04 -5.33
C PHE A 244 -9.44 -22.21 -5.35
N GLY A 245 -8.98 -23.36 -4.87
CA GLY A 245 -9.83 -24.54 -4.81
C GLY A 245 -9.11 -25.78 -4.31
N LYS A 246 -9.93 -26.81 -4.07
CA LYS A 246 -9.45 -28.15 -3.75
C LYS A 246 -9.24 -28.94 -5.04
N VAL A 247 -8.05 -29.47 -5.23
CA VAL A 247 -7.73 -30.43 -6.28
C VAL A 247 -7.18 -31.67 -5.58
N GLU A 248 -7.91 -32.79 -5.69
CA GLU A 248 -7.61 -34.03 -4.94
C GLU A 248 -7.45 -33.77 -3.43
N GLN A 249 -6.27 -34.00 -2.88
CA GLN A 249 -5.92 -33.79 -1.48
C GLN A 249 -5.14 -32.50 -1.23
N GLN A 250 -5.10 -31.61 -2.23
CA GLN A 250 -4.38 -30.35 -2.14
C GLN A 250 -5.35 -29.16 -2.20
N TRP A 251 -5.06 -28.16 -1.38
CA TRP A 251 -5.60 -26.82 -1.55
C TRP A 251 -4.61 -26.01 -2.39
N ILE A 252 -5.09 -25.37 -3.44
CA ILE A 252 -4.29 -24.58 -4.36
C ILE A 252 -4.84 -23.17 -4.39
N ILE A 253 -3.96 -22.18 -4.28
CA ILE A 253 -4.26 -20.77 -4.49
C ILE A 253 -3.30 -20.24 -5.54
N LYS A 254 -3.83 -19.61 -6.58
CA LYS A 254 -3.09 -19.04 -7.71
C LYS A 254 -3.52 -17.58 -7.90
N ALA A 255 -2.55 -16.68 -8.01
CA ALA A 255 -2.76 -15.29 -8.32
C ALA A 255 -2.06 -14.92 -9.64
N VAL A 256 -2.75 -14.12 -10.45
CA VAL A 256 -2.22 -13.47 -11.65
C VAL A 256 -2.12 -11.99 -11.35
N ILE A 257 -0.90 -11.45 -11.35
CA ILE A 257 -0.63 -10.08 -10.88
C ILE A 257 0.05 -9.29 -12.01
N PRO A 258 -0.67 -8.39 -12.70
CA PRO A 258 -0.12 -7.64 -13.82
C PRO A 258 0.93 -6.63 -13.37
N PRO A 259 1.77 -6.15 -14.30
CA PRO A 259 2.64 -5.01 -14.06
C PRO A 259 1.80 -3.72 -14.08
N SER A 260 1.44 -3.20 -12.90
CA SER A 260 0.76 -1.89 -12.77
C SER A 260 1.51 -0.76 -13.48
#